data_AF-A0A0M9DCI6-F1
#
_entry.id   AF-A0A0M9DCI6-F1
#
_cell.length_a   1.000
_cell.length_b   1.000
_cell.length_c   1.000
_cell.angle_alpha   90.00
_cell.angle_beta   90.00
_cell.angle_gamma   90.00
#
_symmetry.space_group_name_H-M   'P 1'
#
loop_
_entity.id
_entity.type
_entity.pdbx_description
1 polymer ?
#
loop_
_entity_poly.entity_id
_entity_poly.type
_entity_poly.pdbx_seq_one_letter_code
_entity_poly.pdbx_strand_id
1 'polypeptide(L)'
;MKESFFVKVVKFIYGINKPFDKFAKKVIYEASFKVVVIIMPLIFVSSIASLGLMNLYDPSLILFTVTIFNLISTAIALGYIERIVRNYGLDVYEYNTDKERKNAIKYYIIKSVILLIFICILFIVSIPLTSFKINVQSISLFVVYSLLFFGTRYADYRRKFK
;
A
#
# COMPACT_ATOMS: atom_id res chain seq x y z
N MET A 1 24.14 5.49 13.21
CA MET A 1 24.34 5.43 11.75
C MET A 1 23.24 6.21 11.05
N LYS A 2 23.53 7.04 10.05
CA LYS A 2 22.50 7.68 9.22
C LYS A 2 21.86 6.61 8.34
N GLU A 3 20.53 6.46 8.40
CA GLU A 3 19.79 5.55 7.51
C GLU A 3 19.87 6.05 6.06
N SER A 4 20.11 5.14 5.11
CA SER A 4 20.12 5.46 3.68
C SER A 4 18.71 5.86 3.21
N PHE A 5 18.64 6.62 2.11
CA PHE A 5 17.36 7.00 1.51
C PHE A 5 16.47 5.79 1.19
N PHE A 6 17.07 4.72 0.64
CA PHE A 6 16.36 3.47 0.36
C PHE A 6 15.72 2.86 1.61
N VAL A 7 16.45 2.80 2.73
CA VAL A 7 15.91 2.28 4.00
C VAL A 7 14.75 3.14 4.49
N LYS A 8 14.84 4.47 4.37
CA LYS A 8 13.72 5.36 4.73
C LYS A 8 12.48 5.10 3.90
N VAL A 9 12.64 4.87 2.59
CA VAL A 9 11.52 4.52 1.69
C VAL A 9 10.90 3.17 2.08
N VAL A 10 11.72 2.15 2.33
CA VAL A 10 11.24 0.82 2.77
C VAL A 10 10.47 0.93 4.09
N LYS A 11 11.02 1.64 5.08
CA LYS A 11 10.34 1.89 6.36
C LYS A 11 9.03 2.66 6.17
N PHE A 12 9.02 3.62 5.26
CA PHE A 12 7.82 4.38 4.91
C PHE A 12 6.76 3.46 4.30
N ILE A 13 7.09 2.66 3.29
CA ILE A 13 6.15 1.77 2.60
C ILE A 13 5.60 0.70 3.55
N TYR A 14 6.46 0.05 4.34
CA TYR A 14 6.05 -1.06 5.20
C TYR A 14 5.58 -0.66 6.60
N GLY A 15 5.65 0.64 6.95
CA GLY A 15 5.18 1.10 8.26
C GLY A 15 6.11 0.81 9.43
N ILE A 16 7.40 0.64 9.18
CA ILE A 16 8.41 0.32 10.19
C ILE A 16 8.85 1.59 10.89
N ASN A 17 8.70 1.63 12.21
CA ASN A 17 9.07 2.77 13.04
C ASN A 17 10.34 2.52 13.85
N LYS A 18 10.70 1.25 14.09
CA LYS A 18 11.95 0.86 14.76
C LYS A 18 13.20 1.08 13.88
N PRO A 19 14.41 1.12 14.48
CA PRO A 19 15.66 1.11 13.72
C PRO A 19 15.72 -0.09 12.77
N PHE A 20 16.20 0.13 11.54
CA PHE A 20 16.30 -0.94 10.54
C PHE A 20 17.55 -1.80 10.75
N ASP A 21 17.58 -2.51 11.87
CA ASP A 21 18.67 -3.36 12.33
C ASP A 21 18.71 -4.74 11.63
N LYS A 22 19.64 -5.60 12.05
CA LYS A 22 19.82 -6.93 11.43
C LYS A 22 18.56 -7.80 11.55
N PHE A 23 17.81 -7.65 12.64
CA PHE A 23 16.57 -8.38 12.86
C PHE A 23 15.45 -7.89 11.95
N ALA A 24 15.18 -6.58 11.95
CA ALA A 24 14.17 -5.97 11.08
C ALA A 24 14.47 -6.26 9.60
N LYS A 25 15.73 -6.19 9.18
CA LYS A 25 16.17 -6.57 7.83
C LYS A 25 15.82 -8.01 7.49
N LYS A 26 16.12 -8.95 8.39
CA LYS A 26 15.84 -10.39 8.18
C LYS A 26 14.34 -10.64 8.03
N VAL A 27 13.53 -10.10 8.95
CA VAL A 27 12.07 -10.25 8.94
C VAL A 27 11.47 -9.71 7.65
N ILE A 28 11.88 -8.51 7.22
CA ILE A 28 11.38 -7.91 5.98
C ILE A 28 11.83 -8.68 4.75
N TYR A 29 13.09 -9.11 4.71
CA TYR A 29 13.60 -9.88 3.58
C TYR A 29 12.85 -11.20 3.41
N GLU A 30 12.62 -11.94 4.50
CA GLU A 30 11.85 -13.19 4.47
C GLU A 30 10.38 -12.96 4.06
N ALA A 31 9.76 -11.89 4.57
CA ALA A 31 8.39 -11.54 4.19
C ALA A 31 8.29 -11.16 2.71
N SER A 32 9.19 -10.31 2.23
CA SER A 32 9.25 -9.88 0.83
C SER A 32 9.56 -11.04 -0.10
N PHE A 33 10.45 -11.96 0.29
CA PHE A 33 10.75 -13.14 -0.51
C PHE A 33 9.50 -14.02 -0.69
N LYS A 34 8.74 -14.29 0.37
CA LYS A 34 7.47 -15.04 0.28
C LYS A 34 6.47 -14.37 -0.65
N VAL A 35 6.36 -13.04 -0.55
CA VAL A 35 5.49 -12.25 -1.43
C VAL A 35 5.92 -12.37 -2.89
N VAL A 36 7.22 -12.26 -3.19
CA VAL A 36 7.75 -12.39 -4.55
C VAL A 36 7.46 -13.78 -5.12
N VAL A 37 7.70 -14.84 -4.35
CA VAL A 37 7.44 -16.22 -4.78
C VAL A 37 5.97 -16.45 -5.14
N ILE A 38 5.03 -15.80 -4.44
CA ILE A 38 3.59 -15.95 -4.70
C ILE A 38 3.13 -15.05 -5.86
N ILE A 39 3.58 -13.79 -5.89
CA ILE A 39 3.07 -12.77 -6.81
C ILE A 39 3.73 -12.86 -8.19
N MET A 40 5.02 -13.22 -8.26
CA MET A 40 5.75 -13.25 -9.53
C MET A 40 5.15 -14.26 -10.53
N PRO A 41 4.76 -15.49 -10.15
CA PRO A 41 4.03 -16.39 -11.03
C PRO A 41 2.66 -15.84 -11.44
N LEU A 42 1.93 -15.19 -10.52
CA LEU A 42 0.62 -14.58 -10.82
C LEU A 42 0.74 -13.48 -11.88
N ILE A 43 1.73 -12.60 -11.77
CA ILE A 43 2.00 -11.54 -12.77
C ILE A 43 2.39 -12.16 -14.11
N PHE A 44 3.22 -13.21 -14.09
CA PHE A 44 3.66 -13.90 -15.30
C PHE A 44 2.49 -14.55 -16.04
N VAL A 45 1.64 -15.30 -15.34
CA VAL A 45 0.42 -15.91 -15.91
C VAL A 45 -0.54 -14.84 -16.42
N SER A 46 -0.74 -13.75 -15.66
CA SER A 46 -1.57 -12.61 -16.06
C SER A 46 -1.08 -11.97 -17.36
N SER A 47 0.24 -11.85 -17.52
CA SER A 47 0.86 -11.30 -18.73
C SER A 47 0.64 -12.21 -19.95
N ILE A 48 0.81 -13.53 -19.82
CA ILE A 48 0.54 -14.48 -20.91
C ILE A 48 -0.95 -14.49 -21.27
N ALA A 49 -1.83 -14.52 -20.27
CA ALA A 49 -3.27 -14.46 -20.48
C ALA A 49 -3.68 -13.18 -21.21
N SER A 50 -3.07 -12.03 -20.86
CA SER A 50 -3.34 -10.76 -21.54
C SER A 50 -3.00 -10.81 -23.04
N LEU A 51 -1.88 -11.43 -23.42
CA LEU A 51 -1.48 -11.59 -24.82
C LEU A 51 -2.48 -12.46 -25.60
N GLY A 52 -2.98 -13.54 -25.00
CA GLY A 52 -4.00 -14.40 -25.61
C GLY A 52 -5.34 -13.68 -25.79
N LEU A 53 -5.70 -12.81 -24.86
CA LEU A 53 -6.94 -12.05 -24.90
C LEU A 53 -6.90 -10.87 -25.88
N MET A 54 -5.71 -10.34 -26.24
CA MET A 54 -5.56 -9.18 -27.14
C MET A 54 -6.17 -9.41 -28.53
N ASN A 55 -6.30 -10.67 -28.96
CA ASN A 55 -6.93 -11.03 -30.23
C ASN A 55 -8.46 -11.21 -30.13
N LEU A 56 -9.02 -11.22 -28.91
CA LEU A 56 -10.43 -11.53 -28.65
C LEU A 56 -11.21 -10.33 -28.09
N TYR A 57 -10.53 -9.40 -27.41
CA TYR A 57 -11.13 -8.24 -26.76
C TYR A 57 -10.35 -6.96 -27.08
N ASP A 58 -11.00 -5.81 -26.83
CA ASP A 58 -10.37 -4.50 -26.97
C ASP A 58 -9.09 -4.41 -26.09
N PRO A 59 -7.93 -4.06 -26.67
CA PRO A 59 -6.68 -3.88 -25.94
C PRO A 59 -6.80 -2.94 -24.73
N SER A 60 -7.65 -1.92 -24.81
CA SER A 60 -7.89 -0.95 -23.74
C SER A 60 -8.55 -1.61 -22.52
N LEU A 61 -9.52 -2.51 -22.75
CA LEU A 61 -10.22 -3.26 -21.71
C LEU A 61 -9.28 -4.24 -21.01
N ILE A 62 -8.42 -4.90 -21.77
CA ILE A 62 -7.44 -5.86 -21.25
C ILE A 62 -6.41 -5.12 -20.39
N LEU A 63 -5.87 -4.00 -20.89
CA LEU A 63 -4.92 -3.17 -20.14
C LEU A 63 -5.53 -2.67 -18.83
N PHE A 64 -6.79 -2.21 -18.85
CA PHE A 64 -7.50 -1.82 -17.65
C PHE A 64 -7.62 -2.98 -16.64
N THR A 65 -8.06 -4.14 -17.11
CA THR A 65 -8.27 -5.34 -16.26
C THR A 65 -6.97 -5.82 -15.62
N VAL A 66 -5.89 -5.89 -16.40
CA VAL A 66 -4.56 -6.27 -15.90
C VAL A 66 -4.04 -5.25 -14.89
N THR A 67 -4.26 -3.96 -15.13
CA THR A 67 -3.87 -2.88 -14.21
C THR A 67 -4.58 -3.02 -12.87
N ILE A 68 -5.90 -3.23 -12.88
CA ILE A 68 -6.68 -3.44 -11.65
C ILE A 68 -6.22 -4.69 -10.91
N PHE A 69 -6.00 -5.80 -11.61
CA PHE A 69 -5.52 -7.04 -11.01
C PHE A 69 -4.15 -6.87 -10.34
N ASN A 70 -3.22 -6.15 -10.97
CA ASN A 70 -1.91 -5.84 -10.42
C ASN A 70 -2.00 -4.93 -9.19
N LEU A 71 -2.91 -3.95 -9.19
CA LEU A 71 -3.15 -3.08 -8.03
C LEU A 71 -3.70 -3.88 -6.84
N ILE A 72 -4.66 -4.79 -7.07
CA ILE A 72 -5.20 -5.67 -6.03
C ILE A 72 -4.10 -6.58 -5.47
N SER A 73 -3.32 -7.21 -6.36
CA SER A 73 -2.21 -8.09 -5.95
C SER A 73 -1.18 -7.33 -5.10
N THR A 74 -0.86 -6.10 -5.48
CA THR A 74 0.05 -5.22 -4.72
C THR A 74 -0.54 -4.85 -3.36
N ALA A 75 -1.84 -4.56 -3.28
CA ALA A 75 -2.51 -4.26 -2.01
C ALA A 75 -2.48 -5.46 -1.05
N ILE A 76 -2.72 -6.68 -1.55
CA ILE A 76 -2.62 -7.92 -0.78
C ILE A 76 -1.17 -8.13 -0.29
N ALA A 77 -0.19 -7.90 -1.16
CA ALA A 77 1.24 -7.97 -0.84
C ALA A 77 1.61 -7.06 0.35
N LEU A 78 1.22 -5.78 0.24
CA LEU A 78 1.49 -4.77 1.25
C LEU A 78 0.77 -5.10 2.55
N GLY A 79 -0.49 -5.53 2.49
CA GLY A 79 -1.25 -5.95 3.67
C GLY A 79 -0.62 -7.14 4.40
N TYR A 80 -0.07 -8.11 3.65
CA TYR A 80 0.67 -9.22 4.25
C TYR A 80 1.95 -8.76 4.94
N ILE A 81 2.78 -7.92 4.29
CA ILE A 81 4.01 -7.41 4.90
C ILE A 81 3.69 -6.55 6.13
N GLU A 82 2.67 -5.70 6.04
CA GLU A 82 2.20 -4.88 7.16
C GLU A 82 1.76 -5.77 8.34
N ARG A 83 1.05 -6.87 8.08
CA ARG A 83 0.70 -7.85 9.12
C ARG A 83 1.94 -8.48 9.77
N ILE A 84 2.94 -8.86 8.99
CA ILE A 84 4.21 -9.40 9.51
C ILE A 84 4.92 -8.36 10.38
N VAL A 85 5.06 -7.13 9.88
CA VAL A 85 5.66 -5.99 10.61
C VAL A 85 4.98 -5.78 11.96
N ARG A 86 3.65 -5.83 11.99
CA ARG A 86 2.84 -5.74 13.21
C ARG A 86 3.11 -6.89 14.17
N ASN A 87 3.14 -8.13 13.68
CA ASN A 87 3.37 -9.32 14.51
C ASN A 87 4.74 -9.29 15.22
N TYR A 88 5.74 -8.67 14.59
CA TYR A 88 7.07 -8.50 15.17
C TYR A 88 7.25 -7.16 15.92
N GLY A 89 6.18 -6.37 16.08
CA GLY A 89 6.21 -5.10 16.81
C GLY A 89 7.10 -4.02 16.18
N LEU A 90 7.41 -4.13 14.89
CA LEU A 90 8.33 -3.22 14.19
C LEU A 90 7.68 -1.87 13.85
N ASP A 91 6.36 -1.76 13.97
CA ASP A 91 5.56 -0.57 13.71
C ASP A 91 5.20 0.25 14.96
N VAL A 92 5.64 -0.18 16.15
CA VAL A 92 5.40 0.56 17.40
C VAL A 92 6.32 1.77 17.45
N TYR A 93 5.78 2.92 17.86
CA TYR A 93 6.57 4.10 18.19
C TYR A 93 7.05 3.99 19.64
N GLU A 94 8.36 3.94 19.84
CA GLU A 94 8.95 4.12 21.17
C GLU A 94 9.18 5.61 21.39
N TYR A 95 8.50 6.20 22.37
CA TYR A 95 8.68 7.59 22.79
C TYR A 95 8.79 7.63 24.31
N ASN A 96 9.79 8.35 24.81
CA ASN A 96 10.05 8.49 26.25
C ASN A 96 9.47 9.79 26.82
N THR A 97 9.08 10.72 25.96
CA THR A 97 8.52 12.03 26.35
C THR A 97 7.26 12.40 25.57
N ASP A 98 6.41 13.25 26.17
CA ASP A 98 5.21 13.77 25.50
C ASP A 98 5.53 14.59 24.23
N LYS A 99 6.70 15.23 24.19
CA LYS A 99 7.16 15.99 23.03
C LYS A 99 7.48 15.07 21.85
N GLU A 100 8.14 13.94 22.11
CA GLU A 100 8.40 12.90 21.11
C GLU A 100 7.11 12.27 20.61
N ARG A 101 6.16 11.99 21.52
CA ARG A 101 4.83 11.48 21.17
C ARG A 101 4.08 12.40 20.21
N LYS A 102 4.04 13.72 20.49
CA LYS A 102 3.41 14.71 19.61
C LYS A 102 4.07 14.75 18.22
N ASN A 103 5.40 14.65 18.16
CA ASN A 103 6.13 14.61 16.89
C ASN A 103 5.82 13.33 16.08
N ALA A 104 5.74 12.18 16.75
CA ALA A 104 5.38 10.91 16.12
C ALA A 104 3.95 10.93 15.55
N ILE A 105 2.99 11.51 16.29
CA ILE A 105 1.61 11.72 15.81
C ILE A 105 1.60 12.64 14.58
N LYS A 106 2.33 13.76 14.62
CA LYS A 106 2.44 14.69 13.47
C LYS A 106 2.99 13.98 12.23
N TYR A 107 4.04 13.18 12.40
CA TYR A 107 4.62 12.41 11.30
C TYR A 107 3.65 11.37 10.74
N TYR A 108 2.90 10.69 11.61
CA TYR A 108 1.85 9.75 11.22
C TYR A 108 0.74 10.40 10.39
N ILE A 109 0.29 11.60 10.79
CA ILE A 109 -0.72 12.36 10.05
C ILE A 109 -0.18 12.75 8.66
N ILE A 110 1.03 13.30 8.59
CA ILE A 110 1.68 13.67 7.32
C ILE A 110 1.78 12.44 6.40
N LYS A 111 2.23 11.29 6.93
CA LYS A 111 2.31 10.04 6.18
C LYS A 111 0.94 9.60 5.65
N SER A 112 -0.10 9.73 6.46
CA SER A 112 -1.47 9.38 6.07
C SER A 112 -2.00 10.32 4.97
N VAL A 113 -1.69 11.61 5.04
CA VAL A 113 -2.06 12.59 3.99
C VAL A 113 -1.34 12.28 2.67
N ILE A 114 -0.05 11.98 2.70
CA ILE A 114 0.70 11.58 1.50
C ILE A 114 0.09 10.34 0.85
N LEU A 115 -0.29 9.34 1.65
CA LEU A 115 -0.93 8.12 1.15
C LEU A 115 -2.32 8.42 0.54
N LEU A 116 -3.10 9.31 1.16
CA LEU A 116 -4.38 9.74 0.61
C LEU A 116 -4.21 10.40 -0.77
N ILE A 117 -3.25 11.33 -0.89
CA ILE A 117 -2.94 11.99 -2.17
C ILE A 117 -2.57 10.95 -3.23
N PHE A 118 -1.74 9.97 -2.89
CA PHE A 118 -1.36 8.90 -3.81
C PHE A 118 -2.56 8.08 -4.30
N ILE A 119 -3.48 7.71 -3.39
CA ILE A 119 -4.71 6.99 -3.76
C ILE A 119 -5.61 7.85 -4.65
N CYS A 120 -5.75 9.14 -4.37
CA CYS A 120 -6.51 10.07 -5.21
C CYS A 120 -5.92 10.17 -6.62
N ILE A 121 -4.59 10.23 -6.76
CA ILE A 121 -3.92 10.25 -8.06
C ILE A 121 -4.19 8.95 -8.82
N LEU A 122 -4.06 7.79 -8.17
CA LEU A 122 -4.38 6.50 -8.79
C LEU A 122 -5.84 6.46 -9.27
N PHE A 123 -6.76 7.01 -8.48
CA PHE A 123 -8.16 7.10 -8.87
C PHE A 123 -8.35 7.99 -10.09
N ILE A 124 -7.75 9.20 -10.11
CA ILE A 124 -7.82 10.13 -11.25
C ILE A 124 -7.26 9.51 -12.53
N VAL A 125 -6.12 8.83 -12.45
CA VAL A 125 -5.49 8.17 -13.60
C VAL A 125 -6.30 6.97 -14.10
N SER A 126 -7.06 6.32 -13.22
CA SER A 126 -7.89 5.17 -13.57
C SER A 126 -9.21 5.56 -14.27
N ILE A 127 -9.73 6.78 -14.02
CA ILE A 127 -10.97 7.28 -14.65
C ILE A 127 -10.92 7.25 -16.19
N PRO A 128 -9.90 7.79 -16.88
CA PRO A 128 -9.84 7.75 -18.34
C PRO A 128 -9.59 6.35 -18.91
N LEU A 129 -9.12 5.39 -18.11
CA LEU A 129 -8.93 4.00 -18.51
C LEU A 129 -10.22 3.16 -18.39
N THR A 130 -11.28 3.72 -17.80
CA THR A 130 -12.57 3.06 -17.68
C THR A 130 -13.56 3.53 -18.73
N SER A 131 -14.39 2.62 -19.24
CA SER A 131 -15.63 2.97 -19.98
C SER A 131 -16.65 3.70 -19.10
N PHE A 132 -16.43 3.77 -17.79
CA PHE A 132 -17.20 4.57 -16.84
C PHE A 132 -16.93 6.05 -17.09
N LYS A 133 -17.83 6.71 -17.83
CA LYS A 133 -18.00 8.16 -17.70
C LYS A 133 -18.16 8.50 -16.21
N ILE A 134 -17.70 9.67 -15.77
CA ILE A 134 -17.97 10.19 -14.41
C ILE A 134 -19.48 10.11 -14.18
N ASN A 135 -19.93 9.07 -13.49
CA ASN A 135 -21.33 8.82 -13.18
C ASN A 135 -21.50 8.74 -11.66
N VAL A 136 -22.74 8.70 -11.20
CA VAL A 136 -23.07 8.61 -9.77
C VAL A 136 -22.36 7.45 -9.07
N GLN A 137 -22.22 6.28 -9.70
CA GLN A 137 -21.52 5.11 -9.15
C GLN A 137 -20.03 5.36 -8.92
N SER A 138 -19.35 6.04 -9.86
CA SER A 138 -17.93 6.39 -9.70
C SER A 138 -17.69 7.34 -8.52
N ILE A 139 -18.60 8.31 -8.32
CA ILE A 139 -18.58 9.23 -7.19
C ILE A 139 -18.90 8.50 -5.88
N SER A 140 -19.91 7.63 -5.87
CA SER A 140 -20.26 6.80 -4.71
C SER A 140 -19.11 5.90 -4.27
N LEU A 141 -18.41 5.26 -5.22
CA LEU A 141 -17.23 4.45 -4.92
C LEU A 141 -16.11 5.30 -4.31
N PHE A 142 -15.82 6.47 -4.88
CA PHE A 142 -14.81 7.39 -4.33
C PHE A 142 -15.12 7.78 -2.88
N VAL A 143 -16.38 8.10 -2.58
CA VAL A 143 -16.83 8.45 -1.22
C VAL A 143 -16.65 7.26 -0.28
N VAL A 144 -17.09 6.06 -0.68
CA VAL A 144 -16.95 4.84 0.14
C VAL A 144 -15.47 4.53 0.41
N TYR A 145 -14.61 4.58 -0.59
CA TYR A 145 -13.17 4.35 -0.43
C TYR A 145 -12.51 5.40 0.48
N SER A 146 -12.92 6.66 0.36
CA SER A 146 -12.43 7.73 1.24
C SER A 146 -12.84 7.48 2.70
N LEU A 147 -14.10 7.09 2.95
CA LEU A 147 -14.57 6.74 4.29
C LEU A 147 -13.83 5.53 4.87
N LEU A 148 -13.63 4.48 4.07
CA LEU A 148 -12.83 3.31 4.46
C LEU A 148 -11.38 3.70 4.77
N PHE A 149 -10.80 4.61 3.99
CA PHE A 149 -9.47 5.12 4.24
C PHE A 149 -9.40 5.83 5.60
N PHE A 150 -10.31 6.75 5.90
CA PHE A 150 -10.33 7.43 7.19
C PHE A 150 -10.58 6.45 8.35
N GLY A 151 -11.50 5.50 8.19
CA GLY A 151 -11.78 4.48 9.21
C GLY A 151 -10.56 3.61 9.52
N THR A 152 -9.87 3.12 8.49
CA THR A 152 -8.66 2.29 8.67
C THR A 152 -7.51 3.09 9.30
N ARG A 153 -7.31 4.36 8.89
CA ARG A 153 -6.28 5.22 9.49
C ARG A 153 -6.60 5.62 10.92
N TYR A 154 -7.87 5.82 11.26
CA TYR A 154 -8.29 6.08 12.63
C TYR A 154 -8.09 4.86 13.54
N ALA A 155 -8.45 3.67 13.06
CA ALA A 155 -8.19 2.42 13.78
C ALA A 155 -6.69 2.19 14.02
N ASP A 156 -5.85 2.43 13.01
CA ASP A 156 -4.39 2.30 13.14
C ASP A 156 -3.79 3.38 14.06
N TYR A 157 -4.32 4.62 14.04
CA TYR A 157 -3.96 5.67 14.98
C TYR A 157 -4.26 5.29 16.43
N ARG A 158 -5.47 4.79 16.69
CA ARG A 158 -5.89 4.30 18.01
C ARG A 158 -4.93 3.23 18.52
N ARG A 159 -4.52 2.29 17.68
CA ARG A 159 -3.61 1.21 18.08
C ARG A 159 -2.19 1.70 18.39
N LYS A 160 -1.68 2.68 17.65
CA LYS A 160 -0.28 3.12 17.74
C LYS A 160 -0.01 4.16 18.83
N PHE A 161 -1.02 4.93 19.23
CA PHE A 161 -0.83 6.11 20.07
C PHE A 161 -1.78 6.23 21.27
N LYS A 162 -2.77 5.34 21.41
CA LYS A 162 -3.71 5.31 22.53
C LYS A 162 -3.47 4.07 23.37
#